data_AF-A0A8J7JE23-F1
#
_entry.id   AF-A0A8J7JE23-F1
#
_cell.length_a   1.000
_cell.length_b   1.000
_cell.length_c   1.000
_cell.angle_alpha   90.00
_cell.angle_beta   90.00
_cell.angle_gamma   90.00
#
_symmetry.space_group_name_H-M   'P 1'
#
loop_
_entity.id
_entity.type
_entity.pdbx_description
1 polymer ?
#
loop_
_entity_poly.entity_id
_entity_poly.type
_entity_poly.pdbx_seq_one_letter_code
_entity_poly.pdbx_strand_id
1 'polypeptide(L)'
;MSSSANRELTQPTLVDRTFRDREGNIVIGQMPNLPILVAVGATILQAVLPSGNLQVVTALVAFGTWYTWAWQELFAGVNYFRRSLGLLTLVGLITLTLNLISRY
;
A
#
# COMPACT_ATOMS: atom_id res chain seq x y z
N MET A 1 41.55 22.31 16.39
CA MET A 1 40.35 22.71 17.13
C MET A 1 39.23 22.99 16.13
N SER A 2 38.04 22.43 16.41
CA SER A 2 36.70 22.74 15.86
C SER A 2 36.47 22.76 14.33
N SER A 3 36.42 21.58 13.70
CA SER A 3 35.66 21.38 12.44
C SER A 3 34.56 20.32 12.60
N SER A 4 34.02 20.21 13.82
CA SER A 4 33.00 19.23 14.21
C SER A 4 31.68 19.87 14.66
N ALA A 5 31.57 21.21 14.59
CA ALA A 5 30.45 21.97 15.14
C ALA A 5 29.24 22.16 14.20
N ASN A 6 29.25 21.59 12.98
CA ASN A 6 28.18 21.81 11.99
C ASN A 6 27.46 20.52 11.57
N ARG A 7 27.37 19.54 12.46
CA ARG A 7 26.33 18.50 12.35
C ARG A 7 25.20 18.89 13.27
N GLU A 8 24.44 19.92 12.88
CA GLU A 8 23.06 19.96 13.33
C GLU A 8 22.42 18.65 12.84
N LEU A 9 22.33 17.68 13.75
CA LEU A 9 21.50 16.50 13.57
C LEU A 9 20.07 17.02 13.57
N THR A 10 19.63 17.60 12.45
CA THR A 10 18.23 17.97 12.24
C THR A 10 17.47 16.67 12.43
N GLN A 11 16.79 16.57 13.57
CA GLN A 11 16.00 15.38 13.92
C GLN A 11 15.08 15.12 12.73
N PRO A 12 15.08 13.92 12.14
CA PRO A 12 14.31 13.65 10.94
C PRO A 12 12.85 13.98 11.24
N THR A 13 12.35 15.01 10.56
CA THR A 13 11.00 15.52 10.81
C THR A 13 9.98 14.43 10.43
N LEU A 14 8.75 14.52 10.94
CA LEU A 14 7.69 13.59 10.54
C LEU A 14 7.46 13.61 9.02
N VAL A 15 7.73 14.76 8.38
CA VAL A 15 7.75 14.98 6.93
C VAL A 15 8.90 14.21 6.27
N ASP A 16 10.12 14.27 6.82
CA ASP A 16 11.23 13.47 6.32
C ASP A 16 10.96 11.96 6.45
N ARG A 17 10.34 11.48 7.53
CA ARG A 17 9.96 10.06 7.64
C ARG A 17 8.80 9.64 6.73
N THR A 18 7.93 10.56 6.33
CA THR A 18 6.80 10.25 5.44
C THR A 18 7.26 10.20 3.99
N PHE A 19 8.18 11.09 3.60
CA PHE A 19 8.59 11.26 2.21
C PHE A 19 10.04 10.93 1.91
N ARG A 20 10.89 10.58 2.88
CA ARG A 20 12.27 10.16 2.63
C ARG A 20 12.55 8.70 2.96
N ASP A 21 13.47 8.10 2.20
CA ASP A 21 14.03 6.77 2.47
C ASP A 21 15.10 6.81 3.59
N ARG A 22 15.70 5.65 3.90
CA ARG A 22 16.75 5.53 4.92
C ARG A 22 18.06 6.20 4.51
N GLU A 23 18.27 6.43 3.21
CA GLU A 23 19.39 7.16 2.65
C GLU A 23 19.18 8.68 2.61
N GLY A 24 17.98 9.17 2.96
CA GLY A 24 17.64 10.59 3.04
C GLY A 24 17.14 11.23 1.74
N ASN A 25 16.81 10.44 0.72
CA ASN A 25 16.26 10.92 -0.54
C ASN A 25 14.75 11.16 -0.41
N ILE A 26 14.20 12.21 -1.03
CA ILE A 26 12.75 12.40 -1.12
C ILE A 26 12.18 11.40 -2.13
N VAL A 27 11.54 10.36 -1.62
CA VAL A 27 10.96 9.25 -2.36
C VAL A 27 9.44 9.33 -2.27
N ILE A 28 8.86 10.13 -3.18
CA ILE A 28 7.40 10.19 -3.41
C ILE A 28 6.96 9.07 -4.37
N GLY A 29 7.85 8.62 -5.25
CA GLY A 29 7.61 7.51 -6.19
C GLY A 29 8.74 6.51 -6.18
N GLN A 30 8.54 5.36 -5.53
CA GLN A 30 9.33 4.17 -5.84
C GLN A 30 8.72 3.43 -7.02
N MET A 31 9.56 2.65 -7.71
CA MET A 31 9.10 1.67 -8.70
C MET A 31 8.01 0.80 -8.03
N PRO A 32 6.82 0.67 -8.63
CA PRO A 32 5.70 -0.04 -8.02
C PRO A 32 6.11 -1.48 -7.69
N ASN A 33 5.80 -1.92 -6.48
CA ASN A 33 6.10 -3.29 -6.10
C ASN A 33 5.21 -4.26 -6.88
N LEU A 34 5.76 -5.44 -7.19
CA LEU A 34 5.08 -6.52 -7.90
C LEU A 34 3.62 -6.76 -7.44
N PRO A 35 3.29 -6.73 -6.13
CA PRO A 35 1.92 -7.02 -5.73
C PRO A 35 0.91 -5.91 -6.06
N ILE A 36 1.31 -4.62 -6.15
CA ILE A 36 0.41 -3.56 -6.68
C ILE A 36 0.06 -3.84 -8.14
N LEU A 37 1.04 -4.25 -8.93
CA LEU A 37 0.86 -4.50 -10.36
C LEU A 37 -0.08 -5.69 -10.57
N VAL A 38 0.08 -6.74 -9.75
CA VAL A 38 -0.82 -7.90 -9.76
C VAL A 38 -2.22 -7.52 -9.28
N ALA A 39 -2.34 -6.70 -8.23
CA ALA A 39 -3.64 -6.30 -7.70
C ALA A 39 -4.43 -5.43 -8.69
N VAL A 40 -3.78 -4.44 -9.29
CA VAL A 40 -4.36 -3.60 -10.35
C VAL A 40 -4.72 -4.43 -11.58
N GLY A 41 -3.82 -5.31 -12.03
CA GLY A 41 -4.07 -6.21 -13.15
C GLY A 41 -5.26 -7.14 -12.90
N ALA A 42 -5.36 -7.73 -11.71
CA ALA A 42 -6.45 -8.60 -11.32
C ALA A 42 -7.80 -7.85 -11.26
N THR A 43 -7.82 -6.61 -10.76
CA THR A 43 -9.03 -5.78 -10.73
C THR A 43 -9.50 -5.38 -12.12
N ILE A 44 -8.58 -5.00 -13.01
CA ILE A 44 -8.92 -4.70 -14.41
C ILE A 44 -9.49 -5.93 -15.10
N LEU A 45 -8.86 -7.09 -14.90
CA LEU A 45 -9.33 -8.36 -15.46
C LEU A 45 -10.72 -8.72 -14.92
N GLN A 46 -10.97 -8.54 -13.63
CA GLN A 46 -12.28 -8.75 -13.03
C GLN A 46 -13.36 -7.87 -13.67
N ALA A 47 -13.05 -6.60 -13.95
CA ALA A 47 -14.01 -5.64 -14.48
C ALA A 47 -14.50 -5.98 -15.90
N VAL A 48 -13.70 -6.70 -16.68
CA VAL A 48 -14.05 -7.11 -18.05
C VAL A 48 -14.65 -8.51 -18.15
N LEU A 49 -14.64 -9.29 -17.05
CA LEU A 49 -15.18 -10.65 -17.04
C LEU A 49 -16.71 -10.64 -16.91
N PRO A 50 -17.41 -11.46 -17.72
CA PRO A 50 -18.86 -11.61 -17.62
C PRO A 50 -19.28 -12.25 -16.30
N SER A 51 -20.48 -11.93 -15.84
CA SER A 51 -21.02 -12.44 -14.58
C SER A 51 -21.18 -13.97 -14.61
N GLY A 52 -20.51 -14.65 -13.67
CA GLY A 52 -20.52 -16.11 -13.56
C GLY A 52 -19.47 -16.64 -12.57
N ASN A 53 -19.34 -17.96 -12.48
CA ASN A 53 -18.42 -18.61 -11.52
C ASN A 53 -16.96 -18.15 -11.68
N LEU A 54 -16.52 -17.88 -12.91
CA LEU A 54 -15.17 -17.38 -13.17
C LEU A 54 -14.96 -15.99 -12.57
N GLN A 55 -15.96 -15.11 -12.64
CA GLN A 55 -15.91 -13.78 -12.03
C GLN A 55 -15.77 -13.87 -10.51
N VAL A 56 -16.46 -14.82 -9.86
CA VAL A 56 -16.37 -15.04 -8.41
C VAL A 56 -14.97 -15.50 -8.01
N VAL A 57 -14.38 -16.44 -8.74
CA VAL A 57 -13.01 -16.90 -8.49
C VAL A 57 -12.01 -15.75 -8.66
N THR A 58 -12.12 -14.97 -9.75
CA THR A 58 -11.27 -13.80 -9.96
C THR A 58 -11.47 -12.74 -8.88
N ALA A 59 -12.69 -12.54 -8.39
CA ALA A 59 -12.97 -11.63 -7.28
C ALA A 59 -12.27 -12.05 -5.99
N LEU A 60 -12.30 -13.35 -5.65
CA LEU A 60 -11.60 -13.89 -4.48
C LEU A 60 -10.08 -13.73 -4.60
N VAL A 61 -9.52 -14.00 -5.78
CA VAL A 61 -8.09 -13.81 -6.05
C VAL A 61 -7.69 -12.35 -5.95
N ALA A 62 -8.50 -11.44 -6.53
CA ALA A 62 -8.27 -10.01 -6.43
C ALA A 62 -8.31 -9.54 -4.97
N PHE A 63 -9.31 -9.97 -4.20
CA PHE A 63 -9.42 -9.67 -2.77
C PHE A 63 -8.18 -10.16 -1.99
N GLY A 64 -7.79 -11.43 -2.15
CA GLY A 64 -6.64 -12.01 -1.46
C GLY A 64 -5.33 -11.30 -1.80
N THR A 65 -5.16 -10.89 -3.06
CA THR A 65 -3.99 -10.15 -3.53
C THR A 65 -3.95 -8.74 -2.92
N TRP A 66 -5.06 -8.00 -2.99
CA TRP A 66 -5.16 -6.67 -2.38
C TRP A 66 -4.92 -6.71 -0.87
N TYR A 67 -5.47 -7.71 -0.18
CA TYR A 67 -5.24 -7.93 1.24
C TYR A 67 -3.76 -8.20 1.54
N THR A 68 -3.15 -9.13 0.80
CA THR A 68 -1.74 -9.51 1.01
C THR A 68 -0.80 -8.33 0.77
N TRP A 69 -1.01 -7.57 -0.31
CA TRP A 69 -0.25 -6.35 -0.57
C TRP A 69 -0.43 -5.33 0.55
N ALA A 70 -1.67 -5.03 0.94
CA ALA A 70 -1.96 -4.03 1.94
C ALA A 70 -1.38 -4.38 3.32
N TRP A 71 -1.40 -5.67 3.68
CA TRP A 71 -0.73 -6.21 4.85
C TRP A 71 0.79 -6.01 4.78
N GLN A 72 1.42 -6.39 3.66
CA GLN A 72 2.86 -6.20 3.46
C GLN A 72 3.25 -4.72 3.54
N GLU A 73 2.48 -3.81 2.95
CA GLU A 73 2.72 -2.38 3.05
C GLU A 73 2.59 -1.84 4.47
N LEU A 74 1.58 -2.29 5.21
CA LEU A 74 1.34 -1.83 6.58
C LEU A 74 2.52 -2.17 7.51
N PHE A 75 3.05 -3.39 7.41
CA PHE A 75 4.10 -3.88 8.32
C PHE A 75 5.52 -3.70 7.77
N ALA A 76 5.73 -3.94 6.47
CA ALA A 76 7.04 -3.89 5.82
C ALA A 76 7.24 -2.66 4.92
N GLY A 77 6.29 -1.71 4.90
CA GLY A 77 6.42 -0.46 4.17
C GLY A 77 7.66 0.33 4.59
N VAL A 78 8.39 0.83 3.61
CA VAL A 78 9.69 1.53 3.78
C VAL A 78 9.55 2.94 4.36
N ASN A 79 8.39 3.57 4.20
CA ASN A 79 8.06 4.90 4.73
C ASN A 79 6.62 4.92 5.28
N TYR A 80 6.26 5.95 6.04
CA TYR A 80 4.91 6.05 6.60
C TYR A 80 3.85 6.23 5.52
N PHE A 81 4.17 6.87 4.40
CA PHE A 81 3.22 7.02 3.28
C PHE A 81 2.72 5.65 2.78
N ARG A 82 3.64 4.73 2.50
CA ARG A 82 3.30 3.35 2.08
C ARG A 82 2.54 2.57 3.14
N ARG A 83 2.95 2.70 4.41
CA ARG A 83 2.22 2.08 5.53
C ARG A 83 0.79 2.61 5.65
N SER A 84 0.58 3.90 5.45
CA SER A 84 -0.74 4.52 5.42
C SER A 84 -1.58 4.02 4.25
N LEU A 85 -1.00 3.82 3.06
CA LEU A 85 -1.71 3.22 1.92
C LEU A 85 -2.15 1.78 2.24
N GLY A 86 -1.28 0.97 2.84
CA GLY A 86 -1.62 -0.37 3.30
C GLY A 86 -2.77 -0.36 4.31
N LEU A 87 -2.71 0.53 5.30
CA LEU A 87 -3.77 0.69 6.29
C LEU A 87 -5.11 1.09 5.65
N LEU A 88 -5.12 2.13 4.83
CA LEU A 88 -6.32 2.63 4.15
C LEU A 88 -6.94 1.56 3.26
N THR A 89 -6.11 0.78 2.58
CA THR A 89 -6.57 -0.32 1.71
C THR A 89 -7.20 -1.43 2.54
N LEU A 90 -6.58 -1.86 3.65
CA LEU A 90 -7.17 -2.86 4.54
C LEU A 90 -8.51 -2.39 5.13
N VAL A 91 -8.56 -1.15 5.62
CA VAL A 91 -9.81 -0.56 6.13
C VAL A 91 -10.88 -0.53 5.04
N GLY A 92 -10.53 -0.03 3.85
CA GLY A 92 -11.45 0.03 2.71
C GLY A 92 -11.98 -1.35 2.31
N LEU A 93 -11.13 -2.37 2.24
CA LEU A 93 -11.53 -3.76 1.96
C LEU A 93 -12.49 -4.29 3.03
N ILE A 94 -12.18 -4.10 4.31
CA ILE A 94 -13.02 -4.58 5.42
C ILE A 94 -14.38 -3.86 5.40
N THR A 95 -14.38 -2.53 5.28
CA THR A 95 -15.62 -1.73 5.23
C THR A 95 -16.48 -2.12 4.02
N LEU A 96 -15.88 -2.31 2.84
CA LEU A 96 -16.60 -2.74 1.65
C LEU A 96 -17.22 -4.13 1.84
N THR A 97 -16.45 -5.10 2.32
CA THR A 97 -16.93 -6.46 2.56
C THR A 97 -18.04 -6.47 3.62
N LEU A 98 -17.90 -5.73 4.72
CA LEU A 98 -18.95 -5.59 5.73
C LEU A 98 -20.22 -4.95 5.17
N ASN A 99 -20.08 -3.90 4.34
CA ASN A 99 -21.23 -3.26 3.71
C ASN A 99 -21.97 -4.22 2.77
N LEU A 100 -21.24 -5.03 2.02
CA LEU A 100 -21.81 -6.04 1.14
C LEU A 100 -22.57 -7.11 1.95
N ILE A 101 -21.95 -7.66 2.99
CA ILE A 101 -22.60 -8.67 3.86
C ILE A 101 -23.86 -8.11 4.50
N SER A 102 -23.85 -6.86 4.98
CA SER A 102 -25.01 -6.23 5.63
C SER A 102 -26.20 -5.98 4.68
N ARG A 103 -26.01 -6.05 3.36
CA ARG A 103 -27.08 -5.82 2.37
C ARG A 103 -27.79 -7.10 1.92
N TYR A 104 -27.29 -8.27 2.34
CA TYR A 104 -27.92 -9.57 2.13
C TYR A 104 -28.68 -10.01 3.37
#